data_AF-A0A1B6H1D0-F1
#
_entry.id   AF-A0A1B6H1D0-F1
#
_cell.length_a   1.000
_cell.length_b   1.000
_cell.length_c   1.000
_cell.angle_alpha   90.00
_cell.angle_beta   90.00
_cell.angle_gamma   90.00
#
_symmetry.space_group_name_H-M   'P 1'
#
loop_
_entity.id
_entity.type
_entity.pdbx_description
1 polymer ?
#
loop_
_entity_poly.entity_id
_entity_poly.type
_entity_poly.pdbx_seq_one_letter_code
_entity_poly.pdbx_strand_id
1 'polypeptide(L)'
;RMYYYSAHDYTIMALLAMLGQEAVDRVKYVNTGSALIYELHRHPYNGRFYIQVLYIDGLGDLEPIDIDISGCDSPCDFQQFLKITENYSNIRNWDEECWLGPTRGLTVL
;
A
#
# COMPACT_ATOMS: atom_id res chain seq x y z
N ARG A 1 -4.21 18.77 -3.05
CA ARG A 1 -4.66 18.50 -1.66
C ARG A 1 -3.84 17.32 -1.14
N MET A 2 -3.45 17.33 0.12
CA MET A 2 -2.63 16.27 0.70
C MET A 2 -3.31 15.73 1.96
N TYR A 3 -3.15 14.43 2.20
CA TYR A 3 -3.66 13.74 3.38
C TYR A 3 -2.50 12.98 4.02
N TYR A 4 -2.33 13.12 5.34
CA TYR A 4 -1.25 12.50 6.08
C TYR A 4 -1.80 11.51 7.07
N TYR A 5 -1.21 10.31 7.10
CA TYR A 5 -1.52 9.26 8.06
C TYR A 5 -0.21 8.88 8.74
N SER A 6 -0.13 9.11 10.06
CA SER A 6 0.99 8.64 10.87
C SER A 6 0.63 7.29 11.46
N ALA A 7 1.42 6.28 11.14
CA ALA A 7 1.17 4.89 11.50
C ALA A 7 2.49 4.18 11.84
N HIS A 8 2.46 2.84 11.89
CA HIS A 8 3.62 2.02 12.23
C HIS A 8 4.29 1.44 10.98
N ASP A 9 5.52 0.97 11.14
CA ASP A 9 6.28 0.19 10.16
C ASP A 9 5.45 -0.92 9.49
N TYR A 10 4.71 -1.70 10.28
CA TYR A 10 3.84 -2.76 9.78
C TYR A 10 2.73 -2.25 8.86
N THR A 11 2.27 -1.01 9.02
CA THR A 11 1.28 -0.42 8.12
C THR A 11 1.87 -0.21 6.73
N ILE A 12 3.09 0.31 6.64
CA ILE A 12 3.80 0.48 5.38
C ILE A 12 4.10 -0.88 4.76
N MET A 13 4.58 -1.85 5.54
CA MET A 13 4.83 -3.21 5.05
C MET A 13 3.57 -3.89 4.52
N ALA A 14 2.45 -3.77 5.23
CA ALA A 14 1.18 -4.35 4.78
C ALA A 14 0.74 -3.74 3.45
N LEU A 15 0.79 -2.42 3.28
CA LEU A 15 0.42 -1.75 2.03
C LEU A 15 1.30 -2.16 0.86
N LEU A 16 2.63 -2.22 1.08
CA LEU A 16 3.58 -2.70 0.09
C LEU A 16 3.29 -4.14 -0.32
N ALA A 17 3.03 -5.03 0.65
CA ALA A 17 2.71 -6.44 0.42
C ALA A 17 1.38 -6.64 -0.32
N MET A 18 0.33 -5.93 0.10
CA MET A 18 -1.02 -6.05 -0.47
C MET A 18 -1.05 -5.68 -1.96
N LEU A 19 -0.24 -4.70 -2.38
CA LEU A 19 -0.19 -4.26 -3.78
C LEU A 19 0.91 -4.95 -4.59
N GLY A 20 1.54 -5.99 -4.03
CA GLY A 20 2.62 -6.74 -4.67
C GLY A 20 3.76 -5.83 -5.12
N GLN A 21 4.05 -4.78 -4.36
CA GLN A 21 5.02 -3.77 -4.78
C GLN A 21 6.43 -4.36 -4.69
N GLU A 22 7.27 -4.16 -5.72
CA GLU A 22 8.63 -4.74 -5.77
C GLU A 22 9.49 -4.37 -4.55
N ALA A 23 9.15 -3.25 -3.89
CA ALA A 23 9.80 -2.84 -2.67
C ALA A 23 9.67 -3.86 -1.54
N VAL A 24 8.69 -4.78 -1.53
CA VAL A 24 8.59 -5.82 -0.50
C VAL A 24 9.83 -6.72 -0.48
N ASP A 25 10.35 -7.09 -1.65
CA ASP A 25 11.55 -7.94 -1.73
C ASP A 25 12.84 -7.15 -1.43
N ARG A 26 12.80 -5.83 -1.61
CA ARG A 26 13.94 -4.92 -1.35
C ARG A 26 13.98 -4.41 0.09
N VAL A 27 12.81 -4.23 0.71
CA VAL A 27 12.62 -3.63 2.04
C VAL A 27 12.43 -4.75 3.06
N LYS A 28 13.53 -5.16 3.68
CA LYS A 28 13.53 -6.19 4.74
C LYS A 28 12.83 -5.72 6.03
N TYR A 29 12.89 -4.42 6.29
CA TYR A 29 12.25 -3.73 7.40
C TYR A 29 12.13 -2.24 7.04
N VAL A 30 11.14 -1.57 7.61
CA VAL A 30 10.90 -0.13 7.38
C VAL A 30 11.65 0.66 8.44
N ASN A 31 12.53 1.57 8.03
CA ASN A 31 13.25 2.40 8.99
C ASN A 31 12.34 3.48 9.59
N THR A 32 12.70 3.96 10.78
CA THR A 32 12.07 5.14 11.37
C THR A 32 12.16 6.33 10.40
N GLY A 33 11.05 7.04 10.23
CA GLY A 33 10.99 8.19 9.32
C GLY A 33 10.72 7.82 7.85
N SER A 34 10.53 6.53 7.53
CA SER A 34 10.09 6.12 6.20
C SER A 34 8.67 6.62 5.90
N ALA A 35 8.37 6.79 4.60
CA ALA A 35 7.06 7.20 4.14
C ALA A 35 6.69 6.47 2.84
N LEU A 36 5.40 6.17 2.69
CA LEU A 36 4.81 5.65 1.44
C LEU A 36 3.80 6.68 0.94
N ILE A 37 3.98 7.14 -0.29
CA ILE A 37 3.25 8.27 -0.85
C ILE A 37 2.56 7.81 -2.13
N TYR A 38 1.25 8.01 -2.22
CA TYR A 38 0.47 7.79 -3.43
C TYR A 38 0.05 9.15 -4.00
N GLU A 39 0.49 9.43 -5.22
CA GLU A 39 0.17 10.66 -5.92
C GLU A 39 -0.83 10.40 -7.04
N LEU A 40 -1.92 11.16 -7.06
CA LEU A 40 -2.90 11.15 -8.15
C LEU A 40 -2.57 12.27 -9.14
N HIS A 41 -2.15 11.89 -10.34
CA HIS A 41 -1.77 12.79 -11.42
C HIS A 41 -2.81 12.81 -12.52
N ARG A 42 -2.82 13.87 -13.33
CA ARG A 42 -3.64 13.98 -14.53
C ARG A 42 -2.77 14.28 -15.74
N HIS A 43 -2.77 13.37 -16.71
CA HIS A 43 -1.96 13.51 -17.91
C HIS A 43 -2.42 14.72 -18.74
N PRO A 44 -1.50 15.63 -19.13
CA PRO A 44 -1.87 16.92 -19.71
C PRO A 44 -2.50 16.79 -21.11
N TYR A 45 -2.14 15.75 -21.86
CA TYR A 45 -2.56 15.60 -23.27
C TYR A 45 -3.91 14.91 -23.45
N ASN A 46 -4.24 13.94 -22.60
CA ASN A 46 -5.45 13.12 -22.75
C ASN A 46 -6.39 13.21 -21.53
N GLY A 47 -5.98 13.92 -20.47
CA GLY A 47 -6.77 14.14 -19.27
C GLY A 47 -7.01 12.90 -18.41
N ARG A 48 -6.38 11.76 -18.70
CA ARG A 48 -6.50 10.53 -17.92
C ARG A 48 -5.74 10.65 -16.61
N PHE A 49 -6.27 10.00 -15.58
CA PHE A 49 -5.65 9.96 -14.27
C PHE A 49 -4.73 8.74 -14.14
N TYR A 50 -3.62 8.92 -13.44
CA TYR A 50 -2.69 7.84 -13.11
C TYR A 50 -2.15 8.01 -11.69
N ILE A 51 -1.68 6.90 -11.12
CA ILE A 51 -1.07 6.83 -9.80
C ILE A 51 0.44 6.67 -9.96
N GLN A 52 1.18 7.51 -9.24
CA GLN A 52 2.60 7.31 -8.98
C GLN A 52 2.77 6.97 -7.50
N VAL A 53 3.61 5.97 -7.20
CA VAL A 53 3.91 5.60 -5.81
C VAL A 53 5.37 5.88 -5.54
N LEU A 54 5.62 6.58 -4.44
CA LEU A 54 6.95 6.91 -3.97
C LEU A 54 7.17 6.31 -2.59
N TYR A 55 8.40 5.85 -2.34
CA TYR A 55 8.84 5.44 -1.01
C TYR A 55 10.07 6.20 -0.59
N ILE A 56 10.06 6.64 0.67
CA ILE A 56 11.22 7.22 1.34
C ILE A 56 11.64 6.19 2.37
N ASP A 57 12.89 5.75 2.33
CA ASP A 57 13.39 4.65 3.17
C ASP A 57 13.83 5.10 4.58
N GLY A 58 13.68 6.39 4.90
CA GLY A 58 14.04 6.98 6.18
C GLY A 58 15.55 7.08 6.44
N LEU A 59 16.38 6.79 5.45
CA LEU A 59 17.85 6.85 5.54
C LEU A 59 18.42 7.91 4.58
N GLY A 60 19.59 8.45 4.94
CA GLY A 60 20.34 9.35 4.07
C GLY A 60 19.57 10.61 3.68
N ASP A 61 19.57 10.91 2.39
CA ASP A 61 19.17 12.22 1.83
C ASP A 61 17.64 12.35 1.63
N LEU A 62 16.87 11.34 2.06
CA LEU A 62 15.39 11.29 1.99
C LEU A 62 14.82 11.42 0.55
N GLU A 63 15.61 11.04 -0.46
CA GLU A 63 15.16 11.04 -1.85
C GLU A 63 14.10 9.94 -2.07
N PRO A 64 12.91 10.28 -2.58
CA PRO A 64 11.89 9.29 -2.84
C PRO A 64 12.25 8.39 -4.03
N ILE A 65 12.03 7.09 -3.89
CA ILE A 65 12.17 6.11 -4.97
C ILE A 65 10.80 5.76 -5.56
N ASP A 66 10.73 5.66 -6.88
CA ASP A 66 9.54 5.16 -7.57
C ASP A 66 9.32 3.68 -7.27
N ILE A 67 8.06 3.32 -6.99
CA ILE A 67 7.63 1.95 -6.77
C ILE A 67 6.53 1.58 -7.76
N ASP A 68 6.75 0.46 -8.44
CA ASP A 68 5.75 -0.14 -9.31
C ASP A 68 4.76 -1.01 -8.54
N ILE A 69 3.51 -1.02 -9.02
CA ILE A 69 2.42 -1.86 -8.50
C ILE A 69 2.32 -3.10 -9.37
N SER A 70 2.40 -4.28 -8.77
CA SER A 70 2.28 -5.54 -9.53
C SER A 70 0.94 -5.62 -10.27
N GLY A 71 0.99 -6.03 -11.52
CA GLY A 71 -0.20 -6.12 -12.38
C GLY A 71 -0.70 -4.76 -12.88
N CYS A 72 0.10 -3.71 -12.76
CA CYS A 72 -0.15 -2.40 -13.37
C CYS A 72 1.06 -1.96 -14.21
N ASP A 73 0.81 -1.35 -15.37
CA ASP A 73 1.87 -0.71 -16.14
C ASP A 73 2.32 0.57 -15.42
N SER A 74 3.57 1.00 -15.66
CA SER A 74 4.09 2.25 -15.09
C SER A 74 4.05 3.37 -16.14
N PRO A 75 3.39 4.52 -15.87
CA PRO A 75 2.63 4.86 -14.68
C PRO A 75 1.26 4.16 -14.60
N CYS A 76 0.79 3.85 -13.39
CA CYS A 76 -0.39 3.03 -13.19
C CYS A 76 -1.69 3.77 -13.51
N ASP A 77 -2.45 3.32 -14.51
CA ASP A 77 -3.75 3.91 -14.83
C ASP A 77 -4.69 3.85 -13.62
N PHE A 78 -5.39 4.96 -13.34
CA PHE A 78 -6.22 5.06 -12.14
C PHE A 78 -7.36 4.02 -12.11
N GLN A 79 -7.94 3.65 -13.25
CA GLN A 79 -8.99 2.62 -13.29
C GLN A 79 -8.41 1.23 -13.03
N GLN A 80 -7.20 0.96 -13.49
CA GLN A 80 -6.50 -0.29 -13.19
C GLN A 80 -6.14 -0.38 -11.71
N PHE A 81 -5.65 0.72 -11.12
CA PHE A 81 -5.41 0.81 -9.68
C PHE A 81 -6.66 0.50 -8.84
N LEU A 82 -7.82 1.07 -9.22
CA LEU A 82 -9.09 0.80 -8.53
C LEU A 82 -9.47 -0.69 -8.59
N LYS A 83 -9.28 -1.34 -9.74
CA LYS A 83 -9.56 -2.79 -9.88
C LYS A 83 -8.63 -3.64 -9.02
N ILE A 84 -7.35 -3.30 -8.96
CA ILE A 84 -6.37 -4.02 -8.12
C ILE A 84 -6.74 -3.86 -6.64
N THR A 85 -7.10 -2.65 -6.22
CA THR A 85 -7.42 -2.33 -4.83
C THR A 85 -8.82 -2.76 -4.38
N GLU A 86 -9.72 -3.09 -5.30
CA GLU A 86 -11.07 -3.59 -5.00
C GLU A 86 -11.03 -4.88 -4.15
N ASN A 87 -10.07 -5.77 -4.42
CA ASN A 87 -9.87 -7.01 -3.68
C ASN A 87 -9.65 -6.83 -2.18
N TYR A 88 -9.20 -5.63 -1.77
CA TYR A 88 -8.84 -5.33 -0.38
C TYR A 88 -9.74 -4.27 0.25
N SER A 89 -10.46 -3.50 -0.56
CA SER A 89 -11.29 -2.39 -0.09
C SER A 89 -12.78 -2.74 -0.05
N ASN A 90 -13.22 -3.75 -0.79
CA ASN A 90 -14.63 -4.17 -0.84
C ASN A 90 -15.01 -5.13 0.30
N ILE A 91 -14.57 -4.82 1.53
CA ILE A 91 -14.89 -5.59 2.72
C ILE A 91 -16.25 -5.11 3.24
N ARG A 92 -17.27 -5.96 3.12
CA ARG A 92 -18.64 -5.59 3.51
C ARG A 92 -18.91 -5.83 4.99
N ASN A 93 -18.29 -6.86 5.54
CA ASN A 93 -18.42 -7.20 6.94
C ASN A 93 -17.08 -7.72 7.46
N TRP A 94 -16.30 -6.80 8.04
CA TRP A 94 -14.99 -7.11 8.60
C TRP A 94 -15.06 -8.18 9.70
N ASP A 95 -16.09 -8.14 10.55
CA ASP A 95 -16.25 -9.09 11.65
C ASP A 95 -16.50 -10.52 11.16
N GLU A 96 -17.33 -10.69 10.12
CA GLU A 96 -17.57 -11.99 9.48
C GLU A 96 -16.32 -12.51 8.77
N GLU A 97 -15.63 -11.65 8.01
CA GLU A 97 -14.42 -12.03 7.27
C GLU A 97 -13.25 -12.38 8.21
N CYS A 98 -13.19 -11.74 9.38
CA CYS A 98 -12.21 -12.00 10.43
C CYS A 98 -12.68 -13.03 11.47
N TRP A 99 -13.85 -13.65 11.32
CA TRP A 99 -14.37 -14.56 12.34
C TRP A 99 -13.57 -15.86 12.40
N LEU A 100 -12.67 -15.96 13.39
CA LEU A 100 -11.89 -17.16 13.69
C LEU A 100 -12.68 -18.18 14.55
N GLY A 101 -14.00 -18.32 14.36
CA GLY A 101 -14.84 -19.26 15.10
C GLY A 101 -14.79 -19.12 16.64
N PRO A 102 -15.42 -20.04 17.39
CA PRO A 102 -15.22 -20.12 18.84
C PRO A 102 -13.79 -20.60 19.12
N THR A 103 -13.04 -19.84 19.91
CA THR A 103 -11.80 -20.34 20.52
C THR A 103 -12.13 -21.59 21.33
N ARG A 104 -11.83 -22.79 20.81
CA ARG A 104 -11.77 -23.99 21.65
C ARG A 104 -10.74 -23.69 22.72
N GLY A 105 -11.19 -23.62 23.97
CA GLY A 105 -10.43 -23.12 25.10
C GLY A 105 -8.98 -23.59 25.10
N LEU A 106 -8.07 -22.64 24.92
CA LEU A 106 -6.74 -22.75 25.50
C LEU A 106 -6.91 -22.50 27.00
N THR A 107 -7.31 -23.54 27.72
CA THR A 107 -6.94 -23.66 29.13
C THR A 107 -5.43 -23.86 29.11
N VAL A 108 -4.69 -22.77 29.34
CA VAL A 108 -3.26 -22.84 29.68
C VAL A 108 -3.20 -23.56 31.02
N LEU A 109 -2.76 -24.82 30.99
CA LEU A 109 -2.28 -25.56 32.17
C LEU A 109 -0.85 -25.13 32.47
#